data_AF-A0A0B1S829-F1
#
_entry.id   AF-A0A0B1S829-F1
#
_cell.length_a   1.000
_cell.length_b   1.000
_cell.length_c   1.000
_cell.angle_alpha   90.00
_cell.angle_beta   90.00
_cell.angle_gamma   90.00
#
_symmetry.space_group_name_H-M   'P 1'
#
loop_
_entity.id
_entity.type
_entity.pdbx_description
1 polymer ?
#
loop_
_entity_poly.entity_id
_entity_poly.type
_entity_poly.pdbx_seq_one_letter_code
_entity_poly.pdbx_strand_id
1 'polypeptide(L)'
;MTGFVVMKFQIEPLHQFEMKVGPTITDDDRLFLVWPTTLCHVINKDSPLYEYTASSLLSAQFEIICLLEGIVESTGMTAQAKTSYLPCEILWGHRFRKLVTYQRSNGSYQIDYNLFNSTYAVKTPHCSAMEHYAQNCS
;
A
#
# COMPACT_ATOMS: atom_id res chain seq x y z
N MET A 1 -45.56 -10.76 -21.47
CA MET A 1 -45.18 -10.80 -20.04
C MET A 1 -43.84 -10.10 -19.95
N THR A 2 -43.85 -8.80 -19.66
CA THR A 2 -42.64 -7.95 -19.72
C THR A 2 -41.89 -8.14 -18.40
N GLY A 3 -40.69 -8.74 -18.47
CA GLY A 3 -39.83 -8.89 -17.30
C GLY A 3 -39.22 -7.54 -16.94
N PHE A 4 -39.54 -7.02 -15.76
CA PHE A 4 -38.81 -5.90 -15.18
C PHE A 4 -37.53 -6.46 -14.57
N VAL A 5 -36.37 -6.10 -15.14
CA VAL A 5 -35.09 -6.26 -14.45
C VAL A 5 -35.04 -5.20 -13.37
N VAL A 6 -35.27 -5.60 -12.12
CA VAL A 6 -34.99 -4.75 -10.97
C VAL A 6 -33.47 -4.75 -10.80
N MET A 7 -32.79 -3.78 -11.39
CA MET A 7 -31.45 -3.42 -10.93
C MET A 7 -31.62 -2.83 -9.54
N LYS A 8 -31.38 -3.64 -8.50
CA LYS A 8 -31.21 -3.15 -7.14
C LYS A 8 -30.00 -2.22 -7.15
N PHE A 9 -30.25 -0.91 -7.23
CA PHE A 9 -29.25 0.10 -6.91
C PHE A 9 -29.14 0.14 -5.38
N GLN A 10 -28.38 -0.79 -4.82
CA GLN A 10 -27.92 -0.68 -3.45
C GLN A 10 -26.74 0.28 -3.50
N ILE A 11 -26.98 1.53 -3.12
CA ILE A 11 -25.91 2.48 -2.85
C ILE A 11 -25.27 1.96 -1.57
N GLU A 12 -24.14 1.28 -1.69
CA GLU A 12 -23.28 0.97 -0.54
C GLU A 12 -22.37 2.19 -0.33
N PRO A 13 -22.71 3.12 0.60
CA PRO A 13 -21.80 4.20 0.92
C PRO A 13 -20.51 3.57 1.47
N LEU A 14 -19.40 3.77 0.76
CA LEU A 14 -18.05 3.39 1.18
C LEU A 14 -17.80 1.87 1.25
N HIS A 15 -17.97 1.16 0.12
CA HIS A 15 -17.60 -0.26 0.02
C HIS A 15 -16.10 -0.46 0.36
N GLN A 16 -15.83 -1.29 1.37
CA GLN A 16 -14.48 -1.57 1.86
C GLN A 16 -13.91 -2.81 1.17
N PHE A 17 -12.67 -2.71 0.70
CA PHE A 17 -11.92 -3.83 0.14
C PHE A 17 -10.69 -4.06 1.00
N GLU A 18 -10.53 -5.28 1.52
CA GLU A 18 -9.34 -5.67 2.26
C GLU A 18 -8.16 -5.84 1.29
N MET A 19 -7.02 -5.23 1.64
CA MET A 19 -5.78 -5.31 0.87
C MET A 19 -4.76 -6.11 1.66
N LYS A 20 -4.32 -7.23 1.09
CA LYS A 20 -3.24 -8.06 1.65
C LYS A 20 -1.94 -7.26 1.72
N VAL A 21 -1.28 -7.20 2.88
CA VAL A 21 -0.10 -6.36 3.10
C VAL A 21 0.97 -7.09 3.90
N GLY A 22 2.19 -7.11 3.39
CA GLY A 22 3.31 -7.76 4.08
C GLY A 22 4.57 -6.90 4.11
N PRO A 23 5.50 -7.16 5.04
CA PRO A 23 6.84 -6.56 5.01
C PRO A 23 7.69 -7.12 3.86
N THR A 24 7.29 -8.27 3.30
CA THR A 24 7.84 -8.85 2.09
C THR A 24 6.72 -9.26 1.13
N ILE A 25 7.05 -9.90 0.01
CA ILE A 25 6.07 -10.39 -0.98
C ILE A 25 5.20 -11.54 -0.41
N THR A 26 5.50 -12.02 0.80
CA THR A 26 4.69 -13.03 1.50
C THR A 26 3.46 -12.40 2.15
N ASP A 27 2.35 -13.14 2.14
CA ASP A 27 1.06 -12.81 2.75
C ASP A 27 1.10 -12.98 4.28
N ASP A 28 2.02 -12.27 4.95
CA ASP A 28 2.13 -12.25 6.41
C ASP A 28 1.95 -10.82 6.93
N ASP A 29 0.77 -10.57 7.49
CA ASP A 29 0.37 -9.28 8.04
C ASP A 29 0.98 -9.03 9.43
N ARG A 30 1.74 -10.01 9.98
CA ARG A 30 2.40 -9.87 11.29
C ARG A 30 3.74 -9.16 11.13
N LEU A 31 3.90 -8.10 11.91
CA LEU A 31 5.08 -7.25 11.83
C LEU A 31 5.93 -7.38 13.08
N PHE A 32 7.24 -7.52 12.89
CA PHE A 32 8.23 -7.33 13.95
C PHE A 32 8.78 -5.90 13.89
N LEU A 33 8.05 -4.97 14.50
CA LEU A 33 8.30 -3.52 14.41
C LEU A 33 9.40 -3.03 15.37
N VAL A 34 10.63 -3.52 15.19
CA VAL A 34 11.81 -2.97 15.88
C VAL A 34 12.40 -1.76 15.15
N TRP A 35 12.23 -1.72 13.83
CA TRP A 35 12.76 -0.66 12.98
C TRP A 35 11.68 -0.18 11.99
N PRO A 36 11.82 1.03 11.42
CA PRO A 36 10.99 1.50 10.32
C PRO A 36 10.89 0.44 9.22
N THR A 37 9.67 -0.03 8.96
CA THR A 37 9.40 -1.14 8.03
C THR A 37 8.48 -0.64 6.92
N THR A 38 8.82 -0.96 5.67
CA THR A 38 7.97 -0.68 4.52
C THR A 38 6.98 -1.82 4.33
N LEU A 39 5.69 -1.48 4.32
CA LEU A 39 4.63 -2.42 3.98
C LEU A 39 4.39 -2.41 2.47
N CYS A 40 4.19 -3.60 1.91
CA CYS A 40 3.98 -3.81 0.49
C CYS A 40 2.64 -4.51 0.26
N HIS A 41 1.81 -3.91 -0.58
CA HIS A 41 0.66 -4.58 -1.19
C HIS A 41 1.04 -4.96 -2.63
N VAL A 42 0.94 -6.24 -2.98
CA VAL A 42 1.16 -6.69 -4.35
C VAL A 42 -0.12 -6.46 -5.16
N ILE A 43 -0.04 -5.58 -6.16
CA ILE A 43 -1.14 -5.37 -7.10
C ILE A 43 -1.19 -6.55 -8.07
N ASN A 44 -1.99 -7.55 -7.73
CA ASN A 44 -2.33 -8.71 -8.55
C ASN A 44 -3.79 -8.63 -9.03
N LYS A 45 -4.27 -9.65 -9.75
CA LYS A 45 -5.64 -9.72 -10.28
C LYS A 45 -6.76 -9.61 -9.24
N ASP A 46 -6.46 -9.89 -7.98
CA ASP A 46 -7.40 -9.84 -6.86
C ASP A 46 -7.34 -8.49 -6.13
N SER A 47 -6.40 -7.61 -6.51
CA SER A 47 -6.25 -6.26 -5.95
C SER A 47 -7.34 -5.32 -6.48
N PRO A 48 -7.95 -4.47 -5.63
CA PRO A 48 -8.85 -3.41 -6.08
C PRO A 48 -8.13 -2.36 -6.95
N LEU A 49 -6.79 -2.37 -6.97
CA LEU A 49 -5.99 -1.43 -7.74
C LEU A 49 -5.56 -1.96 -9.12
N TYR A 50 -5.97 -3.16 -9.50
CA TYR A 50 -5.44 -3.90 -10.64
C TYR A 50 -5.56 -3.19 -12.00
N GLU A 51 -6.64 -2.44 -12.19
CA GLU A 51 -6.98 -1.79 -13.46
C GLU A 51 -6.55 -0.31 -13.52
N TYR A 52 -6.04 0.27 -12.42
CA TYR A 52 -5.62 1.68 -12.43
C TYR A 52 -4.30 1.87 -13.18
N THR A 53 -4.27 2.89 -14.02
CA THR A 53 -3.06 3.42 -14.68
C THR A 53 -2.54 4.63 -13.89
N ALA A 54 -1.32 5.07 -14.20
CA ALA A 54 -0.75 6.28 -13.59
C ALA A 54 -1.67 7.50 -13.72
N SER A 55 -2.35 7.64 -14.88
CA SER A 55 -3.27 8.73 -15.15
C SER A 55 -4.64 8.55 -14.48
N SER A 56 -5.21 7.35 -14.51
CA SER A 56 -6.56 7.14 -13.96
C SER A 56 -6.57 7.17 -12.44
N LEU A 57 -5.45 6.81 -11.79
CA LEU A 57 -5.26 6.88 -10.34
C LEU A 57 -5.49 8.31 -9.81
N LEU A 58 -5.02 9.34 -10.51
CA LEU A 58 -5.14 10.74 -10.06
C LEU A 58 -6.60 11.23 -9.97
N SER A 59 -7.48 10.66 -10.79
CA SER A 59 -8.92 10.98 -10.81
C SER A 59 -9.78 9.95 -10.07
N ALA A 60 -9.17 8.94 -9.46
CA ALA A 60 -9.89 7.88 -8.78
C ALA A 60 -10.62 8.42 -7.54
N GLN A 61 -11.71 7.74 -7.15
CA GLN A 61 -12.51 8.09 -5.98
C GLN A 61 -12.47 6.93 -4.97
N PHE A 62 -11.39 6.86 -4.22
CA PHE A 62 -11.23 5.94 -3.09
C PHE A 62 -10.33 6.56 -2.03
N GLU A 63 -10.24 5.91 -0.88
CA GLU A 63 -9.30 6.24 0.18
C GLU A 63 -8.67 4.94 0.67
N ILE A 64 -7.34 4.89 0.78
CA ILE A 64 -6.64 3.75 1.38
C ILE A 64 -6.52 4.03 2.87
N ILE A 65 -7.16 3.22 3.70
CA ILE A 65 -7.07 3.33 5.16
C ILE A 65 -6.04 2.31 5.64
N CYS A 66 -5.02 2.79 6.36
CA CYS A 66 -4.00 1.95 6.98
C CYS A 66 -4.26 1.89 8.49
N LEU A 67 -4.37 0.67 9.01
CA LEU A 67 -4.51 0.40 10.43
C LEU A 67 -3.31 -0.41 10.91
N LEU A 68 -2.71 0.03 12.00
CA LEU A 68 -1.69 -0.73 12.72
C LEU A 68 -2.20 -0.99 14.13
N GLU A 69 -2.33 -2.26 14.50
CA GLU A 69 -2.73 -2.69 15.83
C GLU A 69 -1.62 -3.52 16.48
N GLY A 70 -1.39 -3.30 17.77
CA GLY A 70 -0.39 -4.04 18.51
C GLY A 70 -0.53 -3.85 20.02
N ILE A 71 0.13 -4.72 20.78
CA ILE A 71 0.15 -4.63 22.25
C ILE A 71 1.41 -3.88 22.67
N VAL A 72 1.24 -2.86 23.51
CA VAL A 72 2.37 -2.13 24.09
C VAL A 72 2.90 -2.92 25.29
N GLU A 73 4.10 -3.48 25.17
CA GLU A 73 4.68 -4.40 26.18
C GLU A 73 4.72 -3.81 27.59
N SER A 74 5.00 -2.50 27.73
CA SER A 74 5.12 -1.84 29.03
C SER A 74 3.80 -1.64 29.76
N THR A 75 2.67 -1.62 29.05
CA THR A 75 1.34 -1.34 29.62
C THR A 75 0.38 -2.51 29.51
N GLY A 76 0.67 -3.48 28.64
CA GLY A 76 -0.25 -4.57 28.31
C GLY A 76 -1.51 -4.12 27.58
N MET A 77 -1.60 -2.85 27.19
CA MET A 77 -2.77 -2.30 26.48
C MET A 77 -2.60 -2.45 24.97
N THR A 78 -3.72 -2.68 24.29
CA THR A 78 -3.79 -2.61 22.82
C THR A 78 -3.71 -1.15 22.37
N ALA A 79 -2.78 -0.86 21.48
CA ALA A 79 -2.67 0.40 20.77
C ALA A 79 -3.10 0.21 19.31
N GLN A 80 -3.84 1.19 18.80
CA GLN A 80 -4.24 1.25 17.39
C GLN A 80 -3.84 2.60 16.81
N ALA A 81 -3.03 2.58 15.76
CA ALA A 81 -2.72 3.74 14.94
C ALA A 81 -3.48 3.65 13.63
N LYS A 82 -4.04 4.77 13.17
CA LYS A 82 -4.79 4.86 11.92
C LYS A 82 -4.28 6.05 11.11
N THR A 83 -4.17 5.84 9.80
CA THR A 83 -3.89 6.88 8.83
C THR A 83 -4.59 6.54 7.52
N SER A 84 -4.67 7.48 6.60
CA SER A 84 -5.26 7.24 5.30
C SER A 84 -4.55 8.02 4.20
N TYR A 85 -4.74 7.57 2.96
CA TYR A 85 -4.17 8.15 1.76
C TYR A 85 -5.24 8.31 0.68
N LEU A 86 -5.39 9.54 0.20
CA LEU A 86 -6.16 9.85 -1.00
C LEU A 86 -5.35 9.51 -2.26
N PRO A 87 -6.01 9.34 -3.43
CA PRO A 87 -5.30 8.95 -4.64
C PRO A 87 -4.26 9.97 -5.10
N CYS A 88 -4.47 11.26 -4.78
CA CYS A 88 -3.51 12.33 -5.05
C CYS A 88 -2.25 12.28 -4.15
N GLU A 89 -2.28 11.56 -3.03
CA GLU A 89 -1.14 11.38 -2.13
C GLU A 89 -0.29 10.16 -2.52
N ILE A 90 -0.81 9.30 -3.42
CA ILE A 90 -0.11 8.12 -3.91
C ILE A 90 0.86 8.52 -5.02
N LEU A 91 2.16 8.43 -4.73
CA LEU A 91 3.22 8.76 -5.68
C LEU A 91 3.52 7.59 -6.62
N TRP A 92 2.94 7.63 -7.84
CA TRP A 92 3.26 6.64 -8.87
C TRP A 92 4.72 6.74 -9.31
N GLY A 93 5.40 5.59 -9.39
CA GLY A 93 6.80 5.54 -9.85
C GLY A 93 7.79 6.10 -8.83
N HIS A 94 7.48 6.07 -7.53
CA HIS A 94 8.40 6.46 -6.46
C HIS A 94 8.81 5.27 -5.58
N ARG A 95 9.98 5.38 -4.96
CA ARG A 95 10.44 4.45 -3.91
C ARG A 95 10.93 5.24 -2.68
N PHE A 96 10.72 4.67 -1.49
CA PHE A 96 11.28 5.21 -0.25
C PHE A 96 12.82 5.16 -0.27
N ARG A 97 13.46 6.21 0.26
CA ARG A 97 14.91 6.19 0.49
C ARG A 97 15.26 5.20 1.59
N LYS A 98 16.44 4.60 1.50
CA LYS A 98 16.96 3.71 2.55
C LYS A 98 17.26 4.53 3.81
N LEU A 99 16.65 4.15 4.92
CA LEU A 99 16.79 4.81 6.22
C LEU A 99 17.99 4.31 7.01
N VAL A 100 18.34 3.02 6.80
CA VAL A 100 19.36 2.32 7.56
C VAL A 100 20.67 2.31 6.79
N THR A 101 21.72 2.85 7.41
CA THR A 101 23.09 2.80 6.88
C THR A 101 23.98 2.05 7.85
N TYR A 102 24.80 1.14 7.31
CA TYR A 102 25.81 0.43 8.10
C TYR A 102 27.11 1.25 8.14
N GLN A 103 27.53 1.67 9.34
CA GLN A 103 28.83 2.29 9.55
C GLN A 103 29.91 1.22 9.67
N ARG A 104 30.78 1.16 8.67
CA ARG A 104 31.96 0.27 8.70
C ARG A 104 32.99 0.68 9.76
N SER A 105 33.00 1.94 10.20
CA SER A 105 34.00 2.48 11.12
C SER A 105 33.86 1.99 12.56
N ASN A 106 32.63 1.76 13.03
CA ASN A 106 32.31 1.32 14.39
C ASN A 106 31.41 0.07 14.43
N GLY A 107 31.02 -0.46 13.26
CA GLY A 107 30.18 -1.65 13.14
C GLY A 107 28.69 -1.43 13.49
N SER A 108 28.24 -0.18 13.65
CA SER A 108 26.85 0.13 14.02
C SER A 108 25.92 0.32 12.83
N TYR A 109 24.63 0.16 13.07
CA TYR A 109 23.58 0.64 12.16
C TYR A 109 23.06 1.99 12.67
N GLN A 110 23.04 2.99 11.79
CA GLN A 110 22.40 4.27 12.07
C GLN A 110 21.15 4.41 11.22
N ILE A 111 20.13 5.00 11.84
CA ILE A 111 18.88 5.38 11.18
C ILE A 111 18.85 6.90 11.05
N ASP A 112 18.66 7.37 9.82
CA ASP A 112 18.39 8.78 9.55
C ASP A 112 16.88 9.00 9.38
N TYR A 113 16.22 9.46 10.45
CA TYR A 113 14.78 9.74 10.43
C TYR A 113 14.41 10.95 9.58
N ASN A 114 15.35 11.81 9.17
CA ASN A 114 15.05 12.89 8.23
C ASN A 114 14.68 12.34 6.84
N LEU A 115 15.11 11.10 6.55
CA LEU A 115 14.79 10.42 5.30
C LEU A 115 13.47 9.64 5.36
N PHE A 116 12.78 9.60 6.51
CA PHE A 116 11.60 8.73 6.74
C PHE A 116 10.51 8.91 5.67
N ASN A 117 10.15 10.16 5.38
CA ASN A 117 9.17 10.49 4.35
C ASN A 117 9.80 10.74 2.97
N SER A 118 11.12 10.58 2.83
CA SER A 118 11.84 10.93 1.62
C SER A 118 11.72 9.83 0.56
N THR A 119 11.34 10.23 -0.66
CA THR A 119 11.22 9.33 -1.81
C THR A 119 12.12 9.78 -2.97
N TYR A 120 12.28 8.91 -3.96
CA TYR A 120 12.92 9.24 -5.24
C TYR A 120 12.16 8.59 -6.39
N ALA A 121 12.13 9.27 -7.54
CA ALA A 121 11.49 8.77 -8.75
C ALA A 121 12.29 7.61 -9.34
N VAL A 122 11.57 6.62 -9.87
CA VAL A 122 12.11 5.45 -10.58
C VAL A 122 11.36 5.26 -11.89
N LYS A 123 12.02 4.66 -12.87
CA LYS A 123 11.36 4.30 -14.13
C LYS A 123 10.35 3.18 -13.87
N THR A 124 9.08 3.50 -13.99
CA THR A 124 7.95 2.58 -13.82
C THR A 124 7.03 2.69 -15.03
N PRO A 125 6.45 1.58 -15.54
CA PRO A 125 5.43 1.64 -16.58
C PRO A 125 4.25 2.53 -16.18
N HIS A 126 3.62 3.18 -17.15
CA HIS A 126 2.43 4.01 -16.92
C HIS A 126 1.12 3.24 -17.15
N CYS A 127 1.23 1.98 -17.57
CA CYS A 127 0.12 1.05 -17.75
C CYS A 127 -0.38 0.51 -16.41
N SER A 128 -1.57 -0.07 -16.42
CA SER A 128 -2.12 -0.78 -15.26
C SER A 128 -1.38 -2.08 -15.00
N ALA A 129 -1.58 -2.66 -13.81
CA ALA A 129 -1.06 -3.99 -13.51
C ALA A 129 -1.66 -5.02 -14.48
N MET A 130 -2.96 -4.93 -14.79
CA MET A 130 -3.63 -5.78 -15.77
C MET A 130 -2.93 -5.78 -17.13
N GLU A 131 -2.67 -4.60 -17.69
CA GLU A 131 -1.98 -4.45 -18.98
C GLU A 131 -0.56 -4.99 -18.92
N HIS A 132 0.15 -4.71 -17.82
CA HIS A 132 1.53 -5.19 -17.62
C HIS A 132 1.62 -6.71 -17.57
N TYR A 133 0.70 -7.39 -16.85
CA TYR A 133 0.69 -8.86 -16.81
C TYR A 133 0.25 -9.47 -18.14
N ALA A 134 -0.68 -8.83 -18.87
CA ALA A 134 -1.10 -9.30 -20.19
C ALA A 134 0.06 -9.29 -21.21
N GLN A 135 0.90 -8.25 -21.17
CA GLN A 135 2.09 -8.12 -22.04
C GLN A 135 3.18 -9.15 -21.71
N ASN A 136 3.31 -9.54 -20.44
CA ASN A 136 4.31 -10.53 -20.00
C ASN A 136 3.88 -12.00 -20.22
N CYS A 137 2.63 -12.25 -20.62
CA CYS A 137 2.13 -13.57 -21.00
C CYS A 137 2.17 -13.83 -22.52
N SER A 138 2.87 -12.97 -23.28
CA SER A 138 3.05 -13.07 -24.75
C SER A 138 4.42 -13.63 -25.12
#